data_AF-A0A955ZQT4-F1
#
_entry.id   AF-A0A955ZQT4-F1
#
_cell.length_a   1.000
_cell.length_b   1.000
_cell.length_c   1.000
_cell.angle_alpha   90.00
_cell.angle_beta   90.00
_cell.angle_gamma   90.00
#
_symmetry.space_group_name_H-M   'P 1'
#
loop_
_entity.id
_entity.type
_entity.pdbx_description
1 polymer ?
#
loop_
_entity_poly.entity_id
_entity_poly.type
_entity_poly.pdbx_seq_one_letter_code
_entity_poly.pdbx_strand_id
1 'polypeptide(L)' 'MADNGCQPTAVAFLQTCRALGIRQAFTSYNNPKSNADTERLMQTLKEELVWIREWKSPMEFIAALEEWVKTYNHE' A
#
# COMPACT_ATOMS: atom_id res chain seq x y z
N MET A 1 3.08 0.04 9.88
CA MET A 1 4.51 -0.29 9.88
C MET A 1 5.01 -0.12 8.46
N ALA A 2 6.19 0.45 8.24
CA ALA A 2 6.75 0.70 6.91
C ALA A 2 7.96 -0.20 6.66
N ASP A 3 8.28 -0.46 5.39
CA ASP A 3 9.52 -1.13 5.05
C ASP A 3 10.74 -0.22 5.26
N ASN A 4 11.93 -0.78 5.10
CA ASN A 4 13.20 -0.04 5.19
C ASN A 4 13.61 0.55 3.83
N GLY A 5 12.66 0.78 2.92
CA GLY A 5 12.90 1.35 1.60
C GLY A 5 13.36 2.81 1.69
N CYS A 6 13.92 3.31 0.59
CA CYS A 6 14.45 4.68 0.53
C CYS A 6 13.37 5.76 0.73
N GLN A 7 12.10 5.47 0.41
CA GLN A 7 10.99 6.41 0.54
C GLN A 7 10.58 6.64 2.00
N PRO A 8 10.22 5.61 2.80
CA PRO A 8 9.85 5.83 4.19
C PRO A 8 11.03 6.23 5.09
N THR A 9 12.28 6.00 4.65
CA THR A 9 13.50 6.44 5.35
C THR A 9 13.99 7.82 4.93
N ALA A 10 13.36 8.46 3.93
CA ALA A 10 13.74 9.79 3.47
C ALA A 10 13.58 10.83 4.59
N VAL A 11 14.52 11.77 4.66
CA VAL A 11 14.50 12.85 5.68
C VAL A 11 13.20 13.65 5.63
N ALA A 12 12.72 13.98 4.43
CA ALA A 12 11.46 14.69 4.25
C ALA A 12 10.28 13.92 4.85
N PHE A 13 10.20 12.61 4.59
CA PHE A 13 9.13 11.76 5.12
C PHE A 13 9.15 11.71 6.65
N LEU A 14 10.34 11.49 7.24
CA LEU A 14 10.54 11.47 8.69
C LEU A 14 10.18 12.80 9.36
N GLN A 15 10.52 13.93 8.72
CA GLN A 15 10.16 15.26 9.20
C GLN A 15 8.65 15.48 9.17
N THR A 16 7.98 15.05 8.10
CA THR A 16 6.51 15.10 8.02
C THR A 16 5.85 14.25 9.10
N CYS A 17 6.30 13.01 9.32
CA CYS A 17 5.78 12.18 10.41
C CYS A 17 5.96 12.86 11.78
N ARG A 18 7.12 13.47 12.03
CA ARG A 18 7.37 14.22 13.27
C ARG A 18 6.43 15.41 13.42
N ALA A 19 6.22 16.19 12.35
CA ALA A 19 5.32 17.34 12.37
C ALA A 19 3.85 16.94 12.62
N LEU A 20 3.45 15.76 12.16
CA LEU A 20 2.11 15.19 12.38
C LEU A 20 1.96 14.42 13.70
N GLY A 21 3.02 14.31 14.52
CA GLY A 21 3.01 13.54 15.76
C GLY A 21 2.93 12.01 15.55
N ILE A 22 3.22 11.53 14.34
CA ILE A 22 3.17 10.11 13.98
C ILE A 22 4.49 9.44 14.35
N ARG A 23 4.42 8.44 15.24
CA ARG A 23 5.57 7.57 15.53
C ARG A 23 5.73 6.55 14.41
N GLN A 24 6.79 6.69 13.63
CA GLN A 24 7.10 5.75 12.57
C GLN A 24 7.63 4.43 13.15
N ALA A 25 7.08 3.31 12.66
CA ALA A 25 7.52 1.96 12.99
C ALA A 25 7.96 1.27 11.71
N PHE A 26 9.15 0.68 11.73
CA PHE A 26 9.75 -0.01 10.60
C PHE A 26 9.72 -1.52 10.80
N THR A 27 9.64 -2.26 9.70
CA THR A 27 9.77 -3.72 9.74
C THR A 27 11.15 -4.09 10.28
N SER A 28 11.18 -5.03 11.23
CA SER A 28 12.44 -5.60 11.68
C SER A 28 13.03 -6.46 10.58
N TYR A 29 14.36 -6.51 10.47
CA TYR A 29 15.05 -7.38 9.51
C TYR A 29 14.59 -8.84 9.65
N ASN A 30 14.42 -9.53 8.52
CA ASN A 30 14.02 -10.94 8.43
C ASN A 30 12.71 -11.30 9.16
N ASN A 31 11.76 -10.36 9.25
CA ASN A 31 10.44 -10.61 9.81
C ASN A 31 9.34 -10.44 8.74
N PRO A 32 9.10 -11.46 7.89
CA PRO A 32 8.11 -11.37 6.81
C PRO A 32 6.69 -11.10 7.32
N LYS A 33 6.36 -11.51 8.55
CA LYS A 33 5.04 -11.25 9.15
C LYS A 33 4.77 -9.76 9.38
N SER A 34 5.81 -8.95 9.53
CA SER A 34 5.68 -7.51 9.79
C SER A 34 5.05 -6.74 8.63
N ASN A 35 5.18 -7.24 7.40
CA ASN A 35 4.60 -6.63 6.19
C ASN A 35 3.49 -7.48 5.56
N ALA A 36 3.11 -8.59 6.21
CA ALA A 36 2.22 -9.59 5.63
C ALA A 36 0.84 -9.02 5.28
N ASP A 37 0.29 -8.09 6.07
CA ASP A 37 -1.01 -7.49 5.78
C ASP A 37 -0.98 -6.65 4.51
N THR A 38 0.09 -5.86 4.32
CA THR A 38 0.28 -5.05 3.11
C THR A 38 0.52 -5.96 1.89
N GLU A 39 1.32 -7.00 2.04
CA GLU A 39 1.55 -7.99 0.98
C GLU A 39 0.25 -8.71 0.60
N ARG A 40 -0.55 -9.13 1.58
CA ARG A 40 -1.83 -9.79 1.35
C ARG A 40 -2.80 -8.87 0.63
N LEU A 41 -2.93 -7.61 1.05
CA LEU A 41 -3.75 -6.61 0.37
C LEU A 41 -3.32 -6.44 -1.09
N MET A 42 -2.01 -6.32 -1.35
CA MET A 42 -1.49 -6.15 -2.71
C MET A 42 -1.68 -7.40 -3.57
N GLN A 43 -1.64 -8.58 -2.97
CA GLN A 43 -1.96 -9.83 -3.65
C GLN A 43 -3.44 -9.87 -4.05
N THR A 44 -4.35 -9.63 -3.11
CA THR A 44 -5.80 -9.62 -3.36
C THR A 44 -6.16 -8.60 -4.44
N LEU A 45 -5.63 -7.37 -4.36
CA LEU A 45 -5.83 -6.34 -5.38
C LEU A 45 -5.42 -6.83 -6.78
N LYS A 46 -4.28 -7.51 -6.89
CA LYS A 46 -3.79 -7.99 -8.19
C LYS A 46 -4.66 -9.12 -8.73
N GLU A 47 -5.02 -10.07 -7.89
CA GLU A 47 -5.83 -11.23 -8.24
C GLU A 47 -7.25 -10.84 -8.64
N GLU A 48 -7.86 -9.86 -7.97
CA GLU A 48 -9.27 -9.52 -8.16
C GLU A 48 -9.49 -8.36 -9.13
N LEU A 49 -8.52 -7.46 -9.31
CA LEU A 49 -8.67 -6.28 -10.15
C LEU A 49 -7.68 -6.26 -11.31
N VAL A 50 -6.38 -6.35 -11.02
CA VAL A 50 -5.34 -6.02 -11.99
C VAL A 50 -5.23 -7.08 -13.10
N TRP A 51 -5.25 -8.37 -12.75
CA TRP A 51 -4.93 -9.45 -13.67
C TRP A 51 -6.10 -9.98 -14.50
N ILE A 52 -7.34 -9.69 -14.09
CA ILE A 52 -8.53 -10.30 -14.70
C ILE A 52 -8.97 -9.63 -16.00
N ARG A 53 -8.40 -8.47 -16.36
CA ARG A 53 -8.70 -7.75 -17.60
C ARG A 53 -7.55 -6.87 -18.07
N GLU A 54 -7.56 -6.56 -19.36
CA GLU A 54 -6.71 -5.52 -19.94
C GLU A 54 -7.32 -4.13 -19.74
N TRP A 55 -6.46 -3.14 -19.52
CA TRP A 55 -6.84 -1.76 -19.26
C TRP A 55 -6.48 -0.91 -20.46
N LYS A 56 -7.44 -0.13 -20.98
CA LYS A 56 -7.23 0.68 -22.18
C LYS A 56 -6.69 2.07 -21.85
N SER A 57 -6.83 2.50 -20.61
CA SER A 57 -6.25 3.76 -20.14
C SER A 57 -5.97 3.74 -18.63
N PRO A 58 -5.03 4.58 -18.15
CA PRO A 58 -4.82 4.76 -16.71
C PRO A 58 -6.07 5.28 -15.99
N MET A 59 -6.89 6.11 -16.64
CA MET A 59 -8.11 6.67 -16.03
C MET A 59 -9.17 5.58 -15.77
N GLU A 60 -9.32 4.64 -16.70
CA GLU A 60 -10.19 3.48 -16.53
C GLU A 60 -9.73 2.63 -15.33
N PHE A 61 -8.41 2.39 -15.22
CA PHE A 61 -7.84 1.66 -14.09
C PHE A 61 -8.08 2.36 -12.76
N ILE A 62 -7.85 3.67 -12.68
CA ILE A 62 -8.06 4.47 -11.47
C ILE A 62 -9.52 4.42 -11.02
N ALA A 63 -10.48 4.61 -11.95
CA ALA A 63 -11.90 4.56 -11.61
C ALA A 63 -12.32 3.19 -11.05
N ALA A 64 -11.79 2.10 -11.62
CA ALA A 64 -12.07 0.76 -11.13
C ALA A 64 -11.35 0.44 -9.81
N LEU A 65 -10.15 0.98 -9.59
CA LEU A 65 -9.42 0.88 -8.33
C LEU A 65 -10.18 1.56 -7.20
N GLU A 66 -10.72 2.76 -7.45
CA GLU A 66 -11.54 3.49 -6.46
C GLU A 66 -12.77 2.67 -6.05
N GLU A 67 -13.42 2.01 -6.99
CA GLU A 67 -14.57 1.14 -6.67
C GLU A 67 -14.15 -0.11 -5.91
N TRP A 68 -13.10 -0.79 -6.36
CA TRP A 68 -12.57 -1.97 -5.67
C TRP A 68 -12.15 -1.66 -4.22
N VAL A 69 -11.54 -0.49 -3.96
CA VAL A 69 -11.17 -0.06 -2.61
C VAL A 69 -12.41 0.12 -1.72
N LYS A 70 -13.54 0.61 -2.25
CA LYS A 70 -14.78 0.70 -1.47
C LYS A 70 -15.30 -0.69 -1.13
N THR A 71 -15.39 -1.58 -2.14
CA THR A 71 -15.85 -2.96 -1.95
C THR A 71 -15.00 -3.69 -0.91
N TYR A 72 -13.66 -3.67 -1.06
CA TYR A 72 -12.73 -4.34 -0.14
C TYR A 72 -12.85 -3.87 1.34
N ASN A 73 -13.26 -2.62 1.58
CA ASN A 73 -13.38 -2.07 2.94
C ASN A 73 -14.80 -2.20 3.53
N HIS A 74 -15.80 -2.61 2.73
CA HIS A 74 -17.20 -2.63 3.15
C HIS A 74 -17.87 -4.02 3.04
N GLU A 75 -17.22 -4.98 2.39
CA GLU A 75 -17.65 -6.38 2.25
C GLU A 75 -16.65 -7.33 2.94
#